data_AF-A0A1I7AMX1-F1
#
_entry.id   AF-A0A1I7AMX1-F1
#
_cell.length_a   1.000
_cell.length_b   1.000
_cell.length_c   1.000
_cell.angle_alpha   90.00
_cell.angle_beta   90.00
_cell.angle_gamma   90.00
#
_symmetry.space_group_name_H-M   'P 1'
#
loop_
_entity.id
_entity.type
_entity.pdbx_description
1 polymer ?
#
loop_
_entity_poly.entity_id
_entity_poly.type
_entity_poly.pdbx_seq_one_letter_code
_entity_poly.pdbx_strand_id
1 'polypeptide(L)'
;MTLLRSLAWLTVLLPTLVPVAGCARVCPTIAWANFVTVVLDGDTRNVSWVQLCTPDSCSRATESPAAQDVLPSATATPTGANGLGFAPGGGPTARRILVEKIVSDSWRFGFEMDSPGTVTVRALDSTGKTLAEQKTSLAWQQTGRTVGCGGPETASPVTLTVNA
;
A
#
# COMPACT_ATOMS: atom_id res chain seq x y z
N MET A 1 -82.29 -34.29 -2.70
CA MET A 1 -81.61 -33.11 -3.29
C MET A 1 -80.56 -32.67 -2.29
N THR A 2 -79.33 -33.11 -2.52
CA THR A 2 -78.16 -32.88 -1.66
C THR A 2 -77.19 -32.06 -2.50
N LEU A 3 -76.79 -30.86 -2.06
CA LEU A 3 -75.66 -30.14 -2.64
C LEU A 3 -75.06 -29.20 -1.57
N LEU A 4 -74.11 -29.74 -0.81
CA LEU A 4 -73.04 -29.00 -0.16
C LEU A 4 -72.24 -28.26 -1.24
N ARG A 5 -72.01 -26.95 -1.10
CA ARG A 5 -70.84 -26.29 -1.69
C ARG A 5 -70.32 -25.16 -0.81
N SER A 6 -69.24 -25.49 -0.12
CA SER A 6 -68.24 -24.66 0.53
C SER A 6 -67.78 -23.50 -0.35
N LEU A 7 -67.51 -22.35 0.27
CA LEU A 7 -66.48 -21.40 -0.18
C LEU A 7 -65.91 -20.70 1.07
N ALA A 8 -64.81 -21.27 1.56
CA ALA A 8 -63.79 -20.57 2.31
C ALA A 8 -63.07 -19.56 1.38
N TRP A 9 -61.91 -19.05 1.78
CA TRP A 9 -61.05 -18.09 1.05
C TRP A 9 -61.26 -16.63 1.45
N LEU A 10 -60.87 -16.33 2.69
CA LEU A 10 -60.40 -15.00 3.09
C LEU A 10 -58.89 -15.08 3.35
N THR A 11 -58.08 -15.19 2.29
CA THR A 11 -56.63 -14.99 2.39
C THR A 11 -56.34 -13.50 2.24
N VAL A 12 -56.28 -12.80 3.36
CA VAL A 12 -55.79 -11.42 3.44
C VAL A 12 -54.28 -11.44 3.17
N LEU A 13 -53.87 -10.84 2.05
CA LEU A 13 -52.48 -10.68 1.65
C LEU A 13 -51.81 -9.66 2.60
N LEU A 14 -50.98 -10.14 3.53
CA LEU A 14 -50.11 -9.28 4.35
C LEU A 14 -48.93 -8.79 3.47
N PRO A 15 -48.71 -7.47 3.30
CA PRO A 15 -47.50 -6.98 2.67
C PRO A 15 -46.34 -7.16 3.66
N THR A 16 -45.53 -8.21 3.46
CA THR A 16 -44.26 -8.37 4.16
C THR A 16 -43.29 -7.29 3.67
N LEU A 17 -43.14 -6.20 4.43
CA LEU A 17 -42.03 -5.27 4.28
C LEU A 17 -40.74 -6.05 4.53
N VAL A 18 -39.97 -6.32 3.48
CA VAL A 18 -38.62 -6.85 3.58
C VAL A 18 -37.68 -5.68 3.85
N PRO A 19 -37.07 -5.54 5.05
CA PRO A 19 -36.05 -4.53 5.26
C PRO A 19 -34.83 -4.91 4.43
N VAL A 20 -34.58 -4.17 3.35
CA VAL A 20 -33.32 -4.28 2.60
C VAL A 20 -32.25 -3.60 3.46
N ALA A 21 -31.70 -4.33 4.42
CA ALA A 21 -30.51 -3.90 5.14
C ALA A 21 -29.33 -3.93 4.15
N GLY A 22 -29.15 -2.85 3.40
CA GLY A 22 -27.95 -2.62 2.62
C GLY A 22 -26.78 -2.53 3.57
N CYS A 23 -25.92 -3.56 3.60
CA CYS A 23 -24.65 -3.48 4.30
C CYS A 23 -23.82 -2.36 3.67
N ALA A 24 -23.78 -1.19 4.30
CA ALA A 24 -22.85 -0.13 3.93
C ALA A 24 -21.43 -0.69 4.06
N ARG A 25 -20.66 -0.66 2.96
CA ARG A 25 -19.25 -1.09 3.00
C ARG A 25 -18.45 -0.02 3.74
N VAL A 26 -18.08 -0.29 4.97
CA VAL A 26 -17.18 0.56 5.76
C VAL A 26 -15.77 0.04 5.54
N CYS A 27 -14.91 0.83 4.90
CA CYS A 27 -13.52 0.47 4.69
C CYS A 27 -12.73 0.85 5.95
N PRO A 28 -12.25 -0.12 6.75
CA PRO A 28 -11.41 0.22 7.90
C PRO A 28 -10.16 0.94 7.40
N THR A 29 -9.77 2.03 8.06
CA THR A 29 -8.55 2.76 7.74
C THR A 29 -7.34 1.96 8.26
N ILE A 30 -6.94 0.97 7.46
CA ILE A 30 -5.70 0.22 7.67
C ILE A 30 -4.63 0.93 6.84
N ALA A 31 -3.45 1.22 7.39
CA ALA A 31 -2.35 1.73 6.59
C ALA A 31 -1.86 0.62 5.63
N TRP A 32 -1.68 0.94 4.35
CA TRP A 32 -1.08 0.05 3.36
C TRP A 32 0.08 0.74 2.65
N ALA A 33 0.97 -0.06 2.07
CA ALA A 33 2.07 0.42 1.25
C ALA A 33 1.93 -0.14 -0.17
N ASN A 34 2.28 0.70 -1.14
CA ASN A 34 2.38 0.35 -2.54
C ASN A 34 3.84 0.07 -2.88
N PHE A 35 4.10 -0.89 -3.76
CA PHE A 35 5.47 -1.33 -4.04
C PHE A 35 5.86 -1.27 -5.51
N VAL A 36 7.11 -0.88 -5.77
CA VAL A 36 7.79 -1.03 -7.06
C VAL A 36 9.11 -1.75 -6.84
N THR A 37 9.45 -2.67 -7.74
CA THR A 37 10.75 -3.33 -7.76
C THR A 37 11.63 -2.70 -8.82
N VAL A 38 12.86 -2.36 -8.45
CA VAL A 38 13.93 -1.97 -9.37
C VAL A 38 14.87 -3.16 -9.50
N VAL A 39 15.21 -3.50 -10.75
CA VAL A 39 16.20 -4.53 -11.10
C VAL A 39 17.32 -3.85 -11.88
N LEU A 40 18.55 -4.12 -11.48
CA LEU A 40 19.72 -3.67 -12.23
C LEU A 40 20.06 -4.68 -13.33
N ASP A 41 20.45 -4.16 -14.48
CA ASP A 41 20.94 -4.94 -15.62
C ASP A 41 22.32 -4.40 -16.06
N GLY A 42 23.21 -5.26 -16.55
CA GLY A 42 24.58 -4.88 -16.93
C GLY A 42 25.64 -5.06 -15.83
N ASP A 43 26.68 -4.21 -15.81
CA ASP A 43 27.81 -4.33 -14.87
C ASP A 43 27.51 -3.61 -13.54
N THR A 44 27.12 -4.38 -12.53
CA THR A 44 26.70 -3.86 -11.22
C THR A 44 27.80 -3.88 -10.15
N ARG A 45 29.03 -4.29 -10.50
CA ARG A 45 30.13 -4.50 -9.52
C ARG A 45 30.48 -3.28 -8.70
N ASN A 46 30.31 -2.09 -9.26
CA ASN A 46 30.60 -0.82 -8.60
C ASN A 46 29.35 -0.19 -7.95
N VAL A 47 28.17 -0.79 -8.09
CA VAL A 47 26.93 -0.27 -7.52
C VAL A 47 26.86 -0.61 -6.04
N SER A 48 26.84 0.42 -5.20
CA SER A 48 26.71 0.29 -3.75
C SER A 48 25.29 0.57 -3.25
N TRP A 49 24.54 1.44 -3.93
CA TRP A 49 23.19 1.82 -3.55
C TRP A 49 22.31 2.11 -4.76
N VAL A 50 21.01 1.81 -4.65
CA VAL A 50 20.00 2.26 -5.62
C VAL A 50 19.10 3.29 -4.95
N GLN A 51 19.05 4.48 -5.51
CA GLN A 51 18.19 5.57 -5.06
C GLN A 51 17.02 5.73 -6.02
N LEU A 52 15.81 5.73 -5.47
CA LEU A 52 14.59 6.17 -6.14
C LEU A 52 14.18 7.55 -5.64
N CYS A 53 13.87 8.45 -6.58
CA CYS A 53 13.37 9.79 -6.33
C CYS A 53 11.99 9.99 -6.96
N THR A 54 11.10 10.63 -6.20
CA THR A 54 9.88 11.29 -6.67
C THR A 54 10.16 12.78 -6.90
N PRO A 55 9.23 13.56 -7.48
CA PRO A 55 9.40 15.01 -7.57
C PRO A 55 9.60 15.69 -6.20
N ASP A 56 9.07 15.10 -5.13
CA ASP A 56 9.04 15.70 -3.80
C ASP A 56 10.16 15.21 -2.87
N SER A 57 10.68 14.00 -3.10
CA SER A 57 11.65 13.37 -2.18
C SER A 57 12.46 12.26 -2.84
N CYS A 58 13.63 11.97 -2.26
CA CYS A 58 14.46 10.83 -2.65
C CYS A 58 14.66 9.88 -1.48
N SER A 59 14.69 8.60 -1.80
CA SER A 59 15.05 7.55 -0.85
C SER A 59 16.50 7.67 -0.37
N ARG A 60 16.74 7.21 0.84
CA ARG A 60 18.03 7.24 1.53
C ARG A 60 18.39 5.84 2.03
N ALA A 61 19.69 5.54 2.11
CA ALA A 61 20.17 4.24 2.59
C ALA A 61 19.70 3.90 4.02
N THR A 62 19.55 4.90 4.88
CA THR A 62 19.05 4.74 6.26
C THR A 62 17.55 4.41 6.34
N GLU A 63 16.81 4.55 5.23
CA GLU A 63 15.37 4.22 5.17
C GLU A 63 15.13 2.74 4.88
N SER A 64 16.20 1.94 4.85
CA SER A 64 16.03 0.50 4.87
C SER A 64 15.44 0.05 6.19
N PRO A 65 14.40 -0.82 6.21
CA PRO A 65 13.94 -1.41 7.44
C PRO A 65 15.13 -2.12 8.08
N ALA A 66 15.67 -1.53 9.15
CA ALA A 66 16.48 -2.31 10.06
C ALA A 66 15.61 -3.51 10.44
N ALA A 67 16.16 -4.72 10.33
CA ALA A 67 15.49 -5.92 10.82
C ALA A 67 14.94 -5.56 12.19
N GLN A 68 13.62 -5.54 12.33
CA GLN A 68 13.01 -5.27 13.61
C GLN A 68 13.44 -6.46 14.47
N ASP A 69 14.41 -6.26 15.36
CA ASP A 69 14.43 -7.04 16.58
C ASP A 69 13.01 -6.87 17.12
N VAL A 70 12.23 -7.95 17.06
CA VAL A 70 10.89 -8.00 17.61
C VAL A 70 11.09 -7.87 19.12
N LEU A 71 11.34 -6.65 19.60
CA LEU A 71 10.94 -6.29 20.94
C LEU A 71 9.44 -6.52 20.94
N PRO A 72 8.91 -7.39 21.81
CA PRO A 72 7.46 -7.50 21.95
C PRO A 72 6.95 -6.09 22.18
N SER A 73 6.06 -5.64 21.28
CA SER A 73 5.34 -4.39 21.45
C SER A 73 4.91 -4.31 22.90
N ALA A 74 5.50 -3.39 23.66
CA ALA A 74 5.00 -3.10 24.99
C ALA A 74 3.51 -2.86 24.80
N THR A 75 2.69 -3.70 25.42
CA THR A 75 1.24 -3.68 25.30
C THR A 75 0.76 -2.32 25.80
N ALA A 76 0.73 -1.34 24.91
CA ALA A 76 0.22 -0.02 25.19
C ALA A 76 -1.29 -0.18 25.28
N THR A 77 -1.74 -0.48 26.50
CA THR A 77 -3.14 -0.43 26.87
C THR A 77 -3.64 0.97 26.51
N PRO A 78 -4.67 1.12 25.66
CA PRO A 78 -5.17 2.45 25.30
C PRO A 78 -5.85 3.02 26.54
N THR A 79 -5.08 3.72 27.37
CA THR A 79 -5.63 4.49 28.47
C THR A 79 -6.12 5.79 27.86
N GLY A 80 -7.44 5.84 27.64
CA GLY A 80 -8.12 7.05 27.21
C GLY A 80 -7.70 8.26 28.05
N ALA A 81 -7.61 9.41 27.35
CA ALA A 81 -7.50 10.76 27.91
C ALA A 81 -6.33 11.01 28.88
N ASN A 82 -5.08 11.06 28.39
CA ASN A 82 -3.93 11.48 29.23
C ASN A 82 -3.02 12.49 28.50
N GLY A 83 -3.34 13.78 28.62
CA GLY A 83 -2.38 14.85 28.96
C GLY A 83 -1.13 15.12 28.12
N LEU A 84 -0.91 14.49 26.96
CA LEU A 84 0.30 14.66 26.13
C LEU A 84 0.07 15.41 24.80
N GLY A 85 -1.11 16.01 24.60
CA GLY A 85 -1.31 17.03 23.56
C GLY A 85 -1.15 16.58 22.10
N PHE A 86 -1.09 15.28 21.79
CA PHE A 86 -1.18 14.83 20.39
C PHE A 86 -2.65 14.70 20.00
N ALA A 87 -3.10 15.61 19.12
CA ALA A 87 -4.41 15.51 18.49
C ALA A 87 -4.54 14.16 17.75
N PRO A 88 -5.74 13.55 17.71
CA PRO A 88 -5.99 12.40 16.86
C PRO A 88 -5.87 12.85 15.40
N GLY A 89 -4.72 12.57 14.79
CA GLY A 89 -4.37 12.96 13.43
C GLY A 89 -3.32 14.06 13.39
N GLY A 90 -2.07 13.70 13.09
CA GLY A 90 -1.02 14.69 12.82
C GLY A 90 0.34 14.40 13.45
N GLY A 91 0.85 13.18 13.34
CA GLY A 91 2.30 13.04 13.22
C GLY A 91 2.73 13.59 11.85
N PRO A 92 3.95 14.12 11.68
CA PRO A 92 4.41 14.51 10.35
C PRO A 92 4.40 13.27 9.45
N THR A 93 3.46 13.25 8.50
CA THR A 93 3.44 12.34 7.35
C THR A 93 4.59 12.73 6.44
N ALA A 94 5.83 12.49 6.88
CA ALA A 94 6.94 12.45 5.96
C ALA A 94 6.60 11.35 4.96
N ARG A 95 6.43 11.72 3.68
CA ARG A 95 6.35 10.77 2.57
C ARG A 95 7.69 10.04 2.49
N ARG A 96 7.85 9.03 3.35
CA ARG A 96 9.07 8.23 3.42
C ARG A 96 8.96 7.17 2.34
N ILE A 97 10.04 7.01 1.59
CA ILE A 97 10.18 5.93 0.63
C ILE A 97 10.87 4.79 1.38
N LEU A 98 10.12 3.72 1.65
CA LEU A 98 10.68 2.52 2.29
C LEU A 98 11.59 1.82 1.27
N VAL A 99 12.76 1.31 1.70
CA VAL A 99 13.69 0.64 0.78
C VAL A 99 14.15 -0.70 1.30
N GLU A 100 13.98 -1.75 0.52
CA GLU A 100 14.45 -3.08 0.89
C GLU A 100 15.33 -3.62 -0.22
N LYS A 101 16.57 -3.99 0.10
CA LYS A 101 17.40 -4.74 -0.84
C LYS A 101 16.96 -6.21 -0.78
N ILE A 102 16.34 -6.70 -1.84
CA ILE A 102 15.86 -8.10 -1.91
C ILE A 102 17.06 -9.03 -2.14
N VAL A 103 17.85 -8.71 -3.18
CA VAL A 103 19.07 -9.44 -3.56
C VAL A 103 20.10 -8.45 -4.13
N SER A 104 21.28 -8.93 -4.52
CA SER A 104 22.41 -8.11 -4.98
C SER A 104 22.04 -7.03 -6.00
N ASP A 105 21.17 -7.37 -6.96
CA ASP A 105 20.78 -6.51 -8.09
C ASP A 105 19.30 -6.11 -8.07
N SER A 106 18.59 -6.29 -6.94
CA SER A 106 17.17 -5.97 -6.85
C SER A 106 16.80 -5.26 -5.55
N TRP A 107 16.08 -4.15 -5.70
CA TRP A 107 15.58 -3.31 -4.61
C TRP A 107 14.08 -3.14 -4.73
N ARG A 108 13.37 -3.22 -3.62
CA ARG A 108 11.95 -2.91 -3.50
C ARG A 108 11.78 -1.58 -2.80
N PHE A 109 10.99 -0.70 -3.41
CA PHE A 109 10.63 0.59 -2.86
C PHE A 109 9.16 0.58 -2.47
N GLY A 110 8.86 1.06 -1.26
CA GLY A 110 7.51 1.14 -0.71
C GLY A 110 7.06 2.58 -0.52
N PHE A 111 5.81 2.86 -0.83
CA PHE A 111 5.17 4.16 -0.65
C PHE A 111 3.91 3.99 0.19
N GLU A 112 3.88 4.61 1.37
CA GLU A 112 2.71 4.53 2.24
C GLU A 112 1.55 5.33 1.65
N MET A 113 0.47 4.62 1.29
CA MET A 113 -0.77 5.19 0.73
C MET A 113 -0.58 6.16 -0.45
N ASP A 114 0.54 6.05 -1.17
CA ASP A 114 0.92 6.93 -2.27
C ASP A 114 1.34 6.08 -3.49
N SER A 115 1.01 6.55 -4.69
CA SER A 115 1.28 5.83 -5.95
C SER A 115 1.85 6.83 -6.96
N PRO A 116 3.12 7.23 -6.84
CA PRO A 116 3.71 8.23 -7.71
C PRO A 116 3.66 7.79 -9.18
N GLY A 117 3.27 8.70 -10.07
CA GLY A 117 3.18 8.41 -11.50
C GLY A 117 4.52 8.38 -12.22
N THR A 118 5.51 9.15 -11.73
CA THR A 118 6.84 9.26 -12.35
C THR A 118 7.91 9.25 -11.27
N VAL A 119 8.99 8.52 -11.51
CA VAL A 119 10.15 8.43 -10.62
C VAL A 119 11.45 8.55 -11.40
N THR A 120 12.52 8.97 -10.73
CA THR A 120 13.89 8.88 -11.23
C THR A 120 14.64 7.84 -10.40
N VAL A 121 15.24 6.86 -11.06
CA VAL A 121 16.02 5.79 -10.43
C VAL A 121 17.49 6.00 -10.75
N ARG A 122 18.35 5.85 -9.74
CA ARG A 122 19.80 6.03 -9.84
C ARG A 122 20.53 4.85 -9.23
N ALA A 123 21.54 4.34 -9.91
CA ALA A 123 22.55 3.46 -9.33
C ALA A 123 23.74 4.33 -8.89
N LEU A 124 24.12 4.22 -7.62
CA LEU A 124 25.19 5.01 -7.02
C LEU A 124 26.35 4.11 -6.58
N ASP A 125 27.59 4.61 -6.69
CA ASP A 125 28.77 3.97 -6.10
C ASP A 125 28.88 4.24 -4.59
N SER A 126 29.94 3.72 -3.95
CA SER A 126 30.18 3.85 -2.52
C SER A 126 30.45 5.28 -2.06
N THR A 127 30.78 6.18 -2.99
CA THR A 127 30.98 7.61 -2.73
C THR A 127 29.70 8.42 -2.96
N GLY A 128 28.64 7.80 -3.48
CA GLY A 128 27.39 8.44 -3.85
C GLY A 128 27.37 9.00 -5.27
N LYS A 129 28.38 8.72 -6.10
CA LYS A 129 28.40 9.14 -7.52
C LYS A 129 27.43 8.28 -8.32
N THR A 130 26.64 8.93 -9.18
CA THR A 130 25.73 8.27 -10.11
C THR A 130 26.49 7.51 -11.20
N LEU A 131 26.27 6.20 -11.26
CA LEU A 131 26.76 5.28 -12.31
C LEU A 131 25.74 5.12 -13.44
N ALA A 132 24.45 5.14 -13.11
CA ALA A 132 23.35 5.12 -14.07
C ALA A 132 22.15 5.90 -13.53
N GLU A 133 21.38 6.52 -14.41
CA GLU A 133 20.15 7.24 -14.08
C GLU A 133 19.08 7.01 -15.15
N GLN A 134 17.85 6.83 -14.73
CA GLN A 134 16.70 6.73 -15.63
C GLN A 134 15.46 7.35 -14.99
N LYS A 135 14.75 8.19 -15.74
CA LYS A 135 13.41 8.65 -15.40
C LYS A 135 12.37 7.74 -16.06
N THR A 136 11.38 7.28 -15.30
CA THR A 136 10.36 6.35 -15.78
C THR A 136 8.99 6.62 -15.17
N SER A 137 7.95 6.19 -15.86
CA SER A 137 6.57 6.22 -15.37
C SER A 137 6.22 4.89 -14.72
N LEU A 138 5.47 4.93 -13.62
CA LEU A 138 5.02 3.73 -12.91
C LEU A 138 3.56 3.42 -13.27
N ALA A 139 3.32 2.18 -13.68
CA ALA A 139 1.99 1.65 -13.95
C ALA A 139 1.56 0.74 -12.80
N TRP A 140 0.64 1.24 -11.96
CA TRP A 140 0.18 0.57 -10.74
C TRP A 140 -0.98 -0.39 -11.02
N GLN A 141 -0.91 -1.58 -10.41
CA GLN A 141 -1.97 -2.59 -10.44
C GLN A 141 -2.40 -2.94 -9.03
N GLN A 142 -3.71 -2.98 -8.77
CA GLN A 142 -4.24 -3.38 -7.47
C GLN A 142 -3.94 -4.86 -7.19
N THR A 143 -3.33 -5.14 -6.03
CA THR A 143 -3.01 -6.50 -5.59
C THR A 143 -4.00 -7.04 -4.53
N GLY A 144 -4.91 -6.20 -4.02
CA GLY A 144 -6.00 -6.59 -3.12
C GLY A 144 -7.38 -6.64 -3.81
N ARG A 145 -8.12 -7.75 -3.66
CA ARG A 145 -9.45 -7.98 -4.30
C ARG A 145 -10.63 -7.21 -3.68
N THR A 146 -10.41 -6.27 -2.77
CA THR A 146 -11.51 -5.50 -2.17
C THR A 146 -11.95 -4.36 -3.08
N VAL A 147 -12.76 -4.71 -4.08
CA VAL A 147 -13.49 -3.75 -4.93
C VAL A 147 -14.24 -2.74 -4.06
N GLY A 148 -13.84 -1.48 -4.16
CA GLY A 148 -14.50 -0.33 -3.52
C GLY A 148 -13.80 0.26 -2.30
N CYS A 149 -12.77 -0.39 -1.74
CA CYS A 149 -12.07 0.12 -0.54
C CYS A 149 -10.62 0.59 -0.78
N GLY A 150 -10.17 0.63 -2.03
CA GLY A 150 -8.74 0.76 -2.32
C GLY A 150 -7.95 -0.41 -1.76
N GLY A 151 -6.63 -0.29 -1.72
CA GLY A 151 -5.75 -1.32 -1.20
C GLY A 151 -4.33 -1.18 -1.75
N PRO A 152 -3.43 -2.09 -1.35
CA PRO A 152 -2.08 -2.09 -1.86
C PRO A 152 -2.08 -2.28 -3.38
N GLU A 153 -1.19 -1.52 -4.01
CA GLU A 153 -0.89 -1.57 -5.42
C GLU A 153 0.56 -2.02 -5.63
N THR A 154 0.82 -2.60 -6.79
CA THR A 154 2.16 -2.97 -7.22
C THR A 154 2.38 -2.43 -8.62
N ALA A 155 3.47 -1.70 -8.80
CA ALA A 155 3.87 -1.23 -10.11
C ALA A 155 4.65 -2.31 -10.86
N SER A 156 4.59 -2.26 -12.19
CA SER A 156 5.49 -3.06 -13.04
C SER A 156 6.96 -2.83 -12.63
N PRO A 157 7.81 -3.88 -12.64
CA PRO A 157 9.23 -3.72 -12.34
C PRO A 157 9.92 -2.72 -13.27
N VAL A 158 10.87 -1.96 -12.73
CA VAL A 158 11.73 -1.03 -13.47
C VAL A 158 13.09 -1.68 -13.66
N THR A 159 13.55 -1.79 -14.90
CA THR A 159 14.91 -2.24 -15.20
C THR A 159 15.81 -1.02 -15.43
N LEU A 160 16.87 -0.88 -14.63
CA LEU A 160 17.89 0.16 -14.80
C LEU A 160 19.17 -0.47 -15.35
N THR A 161 19.54 -0.11 -16.57
CA THR A 161 20.79 -0.58 -17.21
C THR A 161 22.00 0.22 -16.69
N VAL A 162 23.03 -0.49 -16.24
CA VAL A 162 24.30 0.05 -15.73
C VAL A 162 25.43 -0.31 -16.69
N ASN A 163 26.08 0.72 -17.24
CA ASN A 163 27.17 0.60 -18.21
C ASN A 163 28.52 1.03 -17.60
N ALA A 164 28.77 0.66 -16.34
CA ALA A 164 29.94 1.11 -15.57
C ALA A 164 31.26 0.52 -16.07
#